data_AF-A0A534NR72-F1
#
_entry.id   AF-A0A534NR72-F1
#
_cell.length_a   1.000
_cell.length_b   1.000
_cell.length_c   1.000
_cell.angle_alpha   90.00
_cell.angle_beta   90.00
_cell.angle_gamma   90.00
#
_symmetry.space_group_name_H-M   'P 1'
#
loop_
_entity.id
_entity.type
_entity.pdbx_description
1 polymer ?
#
loop_
_entity_poly.entity_id
_entity_poly.type
_entity_poly.pdbx_seq_one_letter_code
_entity_poly.pdbx_strand_id
1 'polypeptide(L)'
;MAHHHHYRDTEVSIARDHKSIPPQRPFRAPTASSTCLRAGLPACCDRRMLLLALMLATATTPDDASWRVPIAHAGGVLISMRVAASLAWPRDYDPTRFSNEAHNLNLAFTRPPDFRPGLGLLRSDGDPVAINTLGHGAFGSEIYLRARQCGHDALPALALTAIVSTSWEYLVEGPYKRPSAIDLVWTPLIGGLVFGEARFRLYRATNSRVFHVLLDPFGSLERHAGAGC
;
A
#
# COMPACT_ATOMS: atom_id res chain seq x y z
N MET A 1 -7.55 -62.41 25.26
CA MET A 1 -8.05 -62.08 23.90
C MET A 1 -7.13 -61.00 23.35
N ALA A 2 -6.24 -61.41 22.45
CA ALA A 2 -5.17 -60.58 21.90
C ALA A 2 -5.64 -60.00 20.56
N HIS A 3 -5.59 -58.67 20.41
CA HIS A 3 -5.81 -58.00 19.14
C HIS A 3 -4.45 -57.56 18.57
N HIS A 4 -3.95 -58.34 17.62
CA HIS A 4 -2.88 -57.97 16.70
C HIS A 4 -3.42 -56.96 15.68
N HIS A 5 -2.86 -55.76 15.62
CA HIS A 5 -3.03 -54.86 14.48
C HIS A 5 -1.80 -54.96 13.57
N HIS A 6 -2.04 -55.47 12.36
CA HIS A 6 -1.09 -55.54 11.26
C HIS A 6 -0.76 -54.13 10.75
N TYR A 7 0.54 -53.80 10.79
CA TYR A 7 1.15 -52.70 10.07
C TYR A 7 1.32 -53.17 8.60
N ARG A 8 0.73 -52.46 7.63
CA ARG A 8 0.99 -52.66 6.19
C ARG A 8 1.78 -51.46 5.69
N ASP A 9 3.05 -51.71 5.40
CA ASP A 9 3.91 -50.83 4.62
C ASP A 9 3.33 -50.64 3.22
N THR A 10 3.16 -49.38 2.82
CA THR A 10 2.80 -49.02 1.45
C THR A 10 4.04 -48.37 0.83
N GLU A 11 4.79 -49.16 0.06
CA GLU A 11 5.91 -48.67 -0.73
C GLU A 11 5.41 -47.73 -1.83
N VAL A 12 5.81 -46.45 -1.75
CA VAL A 12 5.59 -45.46 -2.80
C VAL A 12 6.73 -45.61 -3.81
N SER A 13 6.43 -46.25 -4.94
CA SER A 13 7.33 -46.33 -6.09
C SER A 13 7.39 -44.99 -6.82
N ILE A 14 8.50 -44.26 -6.65
CA ILE A 14 8.78 -42.99 -7.34
C ILE A 14 9.42 -43.32 -8.70
N ALA A 15 8.60 -43.31 -9.76
CA ALA A 15 9.09 -43.34 -11.13
C ALA A 15 9.77 -42.00 -11.47
N ARG A 16 11.08 -42.05 -11.75
CA ARG A 16 11.86 -40.91 -12.26
C ARG A 16 11.62 -40.77 -13.76
N ASP A 17 10.74 -39.85 -14.14
CA ASP A 17 10.62 -39.39 -15.53
C ASP A 17 11.75 -38.38 -15.83
N HIS A 18 12.80 -38.87 -16.48
CA HIS A 18 13.84 -38.02 -17.08
C HIS A 18 13.31 -37.39 -18.37
N LYS A 19 12.68 -36.20 -18.26
CA LYS A 19 12.47 -35.32 -19.41
C LYS A 19 13.79 -34.69 -19.85
N SER A 20 14.22 -35.05 -21.04
CA SER A 20 15.36 -34.48 -21.76
C SER A 20 15.15 -33.00 -22.05
N ILE A 21 16.15 -32.18 -21.67
CA ILE A 21 16.19 -30.74 -21.92
C ILE A 21 16.69 -30.50 -23.36
N PRO A 22 15.98 -29.77 -24.23
CA PRO A 22 16.49 -29.42 -25.55
C PRO A 22 17.63 -28.39 -25.46
N PRO A 23 18.62 -28.43 -26.37
CA PRO A 23 19.77 -27.54 -26.32
C PRO A 23 19.34 -26.08 -26.51
N GLN A 24 19.78 -25.21 -25.60
CA GLN A 24 19.56 -23.77 -25.70
C GLN A 24 20.36 -23.20 -26.88
N ARG A 25 19.67 -22.52 -27.81
CA ARG A 25 20.33 -21.71 -28.84
C ARG A 25 21.01 -20.52 -28.16
N PRO A 26 22.22 -20.12 -28.58
CA PRO A 26 22.87 -18.93 -28.03
C PRO A 26 22.03 -17.69 -28.33
N PHE A 27 21.72 -16.94 -27.27
CA PHE A 27 21.07 -15.64 -27.34
C PHE A 27 22.00 -14.65 -28.04
N ARG A 28 21.65 -14.24 -29.26
CA ARG A 28 22.32 -13.14 -29.96
C ARG A 28 21.80 -11.83 -29.38
N ALA A 29 22.66 -11.10 -28.66
CA ALA A 29 22.35 -9.76 -28.22
C ALA A 29 22.05 -8.85 -29.44
N PRO A 30 20.97 -8.06 -29.45
CA PRO A 30 20.80 -7.04 -30.47
C PRO A 30 21.87 -5.96 -30.26
N THR A 31 22.74 -5.79 -31.25
CA THR A 31 23.68 -4.68 -31.32
C THR A 31 22.88 -3.37 -31.41
N ALA A 32 22.76 -2.68 -30.29
CA ALA A 32 22.20 -1.34 -30.19
C ALA A 32 23.20 -0.34 -30.80
N SER A 33 23.26 -0.25 -32.13
CA SER A 33 24.00 0.81 -32.83
C SER A 33 23.59 0.85 -34.29
N SER A 34 22.41 1.43 -34.60
CA SER A 34 22.19 2.10 -35.91
C SER A 34 20.83 2.80 -36.08
N THR A 35 19.81 2.59 -35.24
CA THR A 35 18.45 3.06 -35.59
C THR A 35 18.02 4.42 -35.04
N CYS A 36 18.91 5.22 -34.43
CA CYS A 36 18.54 6.56 -33.94
C CYS A 36 18.76 7.71 -34.94
N LEU A 37 19.28 7.46 -36.15
CA LEU A 37 19.69 8.53 -37.06
C LEU A 37 18.69 8.87 -38.20
N ARG A 38 17.41 8.49 -38.10
CA ARG A 38 16.43 8.75 -39.19
C ARG A 38 15.15 9.51 -38.81
N ALA A 39 15.01 10.00 -37.58
CA ALA A 39 13.74 10.62 -37.14
C ALA A 39 13.80 12.11 -36.76
N GLY A 40 14.92 12.84 -36.95
CA GLY A 40 14.95 14.30 -36.82
C GLY A 40 14.50 14.87 -35.46
N LEU A 41 14.55 14.09 -34.38
CA LEU A 41 14.18 14.54 -33.04
C LEU A 41 15.41 15.09 -32.30
N PRO A 42 15.29 16.23 -31.59
CA PRO A 42 16.40 16.82 -30.85
C PRO A 42 16.82 15.88 -29.72
N ALA A 43 18.13 15.72 -29.56
CA ALA A 43 18.76 14.88 -28.56
C ALA A 43 18.32 15.29 -27.13
N CYS A 44 17.32 14.63 -26.57
CA CYS A 44 17.02 14.67 -25.13
C CYS A 44 17.99 13.75 -24.39
N CYS A 45 19.24 14.20 -24.27
CA CYS A 45 20.24 13.65 -23.36
C CYS A 45 20.16 14.39 -22.02
N ASP A 46 19.03 14.28 -21.30
CA ASP A 46 19.05 14.46 -19.85
C ASP A 46 18.98 13.07 -19.21
N ARG A 47 20.08 12.66 -18.57
CA ARG A 47 20.21 11.40 -17.85
C ARG A 47 19.15 11.29 -16.73
N ARG A 48 18.63 12.43 -16.24
CA ARG A 48 17.52 12.49 -15.27
C ARG A 48 16.18 12.17 -15.91
N MET A 49 15.92 12.63 -17.14
CA MET A 49 14.71 12.22 -17.87
C MET A 49 14.77 10.76 -18.31
N LEU A 50 15.95 10.25 -18.67
CA LEU A 50 16.10 8.84 -18.97
C LEU A 50 15.92 7.97 -17.72
N LEU A 51 16.42 8.38 -16.54
CA LEU A 51 16.13 7.69 -15.29
C LEU A 51 14.66 7.77 -14.90
N LEU A 52 14.01 8.92 -15.08
CA LEU A 52 12.58 9.09 -14.80
C LEU A 52 11.74 8.22 -15.74
N ALA A 53 12.07 8.20 -17.03
CA ALA A 53 11.44 7.36 -18.03
C ALA A 53 11.71 5.87 -17.79
N LEU A 54 12.90 5.48 -17.33
CA LEU A 54 13.24 4.10 -16.98
C LEU A 54 12.56 3.65 -15.67
N MET A 55 12.35 4.56 -14.72
CA MET A 55 11.56 4.34 -13.50
C MET A 55 10.05 4.27 -13.80
N LEU A 56 9.58 4.97 -14.84
CA LEU A 56 8.20 4.89 -15.33
C LEU A 56 7.96 3.66 -16.22
N ALA A 57 8.97 3.20 -16.96
CA ALA A 57 8.85 2.10 -17.93
C ALA A 57 9.03 0.69 -17.34
N THR A 58 9.39 0.55 -16.07
CA THR A 58 9.43 -0.75 -15.36
C THR A 58 8.11 -1.10 -14.67
N ALA A 59 7.06 -0.27 -14.80
CA ALA A 59 5.70 -0.64 -14.41
C ALA A 59 5.11 -1.60 -15.46
N THR A 60 5.62 -2.83 -15.49
CA THR A 60 4.89 -3.94 -16.09
C THR A 60 3.71 -4.23 -15.18
N THR A 61 2.57 -3.59 -15.42
CA THR A 61 1.31 -3.98 -14.77
C THR A 61 1.07 -5.46 -15.10
N PRO A 62 0.97 -6.35 -14.10
CA PRO A 62 0.25 -7.60 -14.35
C PRO A 62 -1.18 -7.18 -14.68
N ASP A 63 -1.62 -7.43 -15.91
CA ASP A 63 -2.93 -7.01 -16.44
C ASP A 63 -4.15 -7.58 -15.67
N ASP A 64 -3.94 -8.32 -14.57
CA ASP A 64 -4.98 -9.06 -13.84
C ASP A 64 -5.14 -8.71 -12.34
N ALA A 65 -4.35 -7.78 -11.79
CA ALA A 65 -4.42 -7.46 -10.35
C ALA A 65 -5.74 -6.72 -10.00
N SER A 66 -6.62 -7.38 -9.23
CA SER A 66 -7.91 -6.79 -8.85
C SER A 66 -7.75 -5.67 -7.81
N TRP A 67 -8.49 -4.57 -7.99
CA TRP A 67 -8.60 -3.49 -7.00
C TRP A 67 -9.73 -3.69 -5.98
N ARG A 68 -10.61 -4.68 -6.18
CA ARG A 68 -11.82 -4.85 -5.35
C ARG A 68 -11.46 -5.02 -3.87
N VAL A 69 -10.49 -5.89 -3.59
CA VAL A 69 -10.05 -6.19 -2.23
C VAL A 69 -9.28 -5.01 -1.60
N PRO A 70 -8.26 -4.41 -2.26
CA PRO A 70 -7.60 -3.22 -1.71
C PRO A 70 -8.55 -2.05 -1.44
N ILE A 71 -9.52 -1.79 -2.33
CA ILE A 71 -10.50 -0.71 -2.13
C ILE A 71 -11.45 -1.02 -0.98
N ALA A 72 -11.99 -2.24 -0.91
CA ALA A 72 -12.88 -2.64 0.18
C ALA A 72 -12.16 -2.58 1.54
N HIS A 73 -10.91 -3.06 1.59
CA HIS A 73 -10.05 -2.96 2.75
C HIS A 73 -9.82 -1.49 3.17
N ALA A 74 -9.42 -0.63 2.22
CA ALA A 74 -9.22 0.79 2.49
C ALA A 74 -10.48 1.48 3.03
N GLY A 75 -11.65 1.19 2.44
CA GLY A 75 -12.93 1.67 2.94
C GLY A 75 -13.23 1.18 4.36
N GLY A 76 -12.97 -0.10 4.65
CA GLY A 76 -13.10 -0.68 5.99
C GLY A 76 -12.20 -0.01 7.02
N VAL A 77 -10.95 0.29 6.66
CA VAL A 77 -9.99 1.01 7.50
C VAL A 77 -10.48 2.44 7.77
N LEU A 78 -10.91 3.20 6.75
CA LEU A 78 -11.44 4.55 6.92
C LEU A 78 -12.66 4.58 7.84
N ILE A 79 -13.62 3.68 7.65
CA ILE A 79 -14.82 3.57 8.51
C ILE A 79 -14.42 3.23 9.94
N SER A 80 -13.52 2.26 10.12
CA SER A 80 -13.06 1.83 11.44
C SER A 80 -12.35 2.97 12.17
N MET A 81 -11.48 3.70 11.49
CA MET A 81 -10.80 4.87 12.03
C MET A 81 -11.81 5.98 12.38
N ARG A 82 -12.80 6.25 11.53
CA ARG A 82 -13.86 7.24 11.80
C ARG A 82 -14.64 6.88 13.07
N VAL A 83 -15.06 5.62 13.20
CA VAL A 83 -15.78 5.14 14.40
C VAL A 83 -14.88 5.24 15.63
N ALA A 84 -13.63 4.78 15.53
CA ALA A 84 -12.67 4.86 16.63
C ALA A 84 -12.44 6.31 17.09
N ALA A 85 -12.30 7.25 16.16
CA ALA A 85 -12.14 8.67 16.46
C ALA A 85 -13.36 9.26 17.19
N SER A 86 -14.59 8.92 16.77
CA SER A 86 -15.81 9.30 17.48
C SER A 86 -15.87 8.76 18.91
N LEU A 87 -15.40 7.53 19.14
CA LEU A 87 -15.44 6.91 20.45
C LEU A 87 -14.34 7.43 21.37
N ALA A 88 -13.14 7.64 20.85
CA ALA A 88 -11.98 8.10 21.61
C ALA A 88 -12.05 9.61 21.92
N TRP A 89 -12.53 10.41 20.96
CA TRP A 89 -12.63 11.88 21.07
C TRP A 89 -14.03 12.37 20.69
N PRO A 90 -15.06 12.02 21.49
CA PRO A 90 -16.45 12.36 21.17
C PRO A 90 -16.73 13.86 21.17
N ARG A 91 -15.86 14.68 21.78
CA ARG A 91 -15.99 16.15 21.74
C ARG A 91 -15.54 16.76 20.41
N ASP A 92 -14.57 16.12 19.76
CA ASP A 92 -13.91 16.60 18.56
C ASP A 92 -14.50 15.96 17.29
N TYR A 93 -14.95 14.70 17.37
CA TYR A 93 -15.54 13.93 16.25
C TYR A 93 -17.00 13.54 16.51
N ASP A 94 -17.81 14.46 17.03
CA ASP A 94 -19.25 14.29 17.26
C ASP A 94 -20.03 14.31 15.92
N PRO A 95 -20.61 13.18 15.45
CA PRO A 95 -21.30 13.10 14.16
C PRO A 95 -22.67 13.80 14.12
N THR A 96 -23.10 14.42 15.22
CA THR A 96 -24.43 15.05 15.32
C THR A 96 -24.39 16.56 15.05
N ARG A 97 -23.20 17.14 14.83
CA ARG A 97 -22.99 18.61 14.73
C ARG A 97 -23.03 19.12 13.29
N PHE A 98 -24.06 18.74 12.54
CA PHE A 98 -24.17 18.92 11.08
C PHE A 98 -23.92 20.34 10.56
N SER A 99 -24.33 21.40 11.28
CA SER A 99 -24.12 22.79 10.84
C SER A 99 -22.64 23.19 10.85
N ASN A 100 -21.90 22.74 11.87
CA ASN A 100 -20.47 23.02 11.98
C ASN A 100 -19.69 22.16 10.98
N GLU A 101 -20.14 20.93 10.77
CA GLU A 101 -19.57 19.99 9.81
C GLU A 101 -19.61 20.53 8.36
N ALA A 102 -20.75 21.04 7.92
CA ALA A 102 -20.88 21.61 6.57
C ALA A 102 -19.97 22.84 6.38
N HIS A 103 -19.88 23.71 7.41
CA HIS A 103 -19.00 24.87 7.38
C HIS A 103 -17.53 24.48 7.31
N ASN A 104 -17.10 23.54 8.16
CA ASN A 104 -15.72 23.05 8.22
C ASN A 104 -15.33 22.31 6.94
N LEU A 105 -16.23 21.49 6.39
CA LEU A 105 -16.01 20.81 5.12
C LEU A 105 -15.81 21.82 3.99
N ASN A 106 -16.60 22.90 3.95
CA ASN A 106 -16.35 23.97 3.00
C ASN A 106 -14.98 24.63 3.21
N LEU A 107 -14.54 24.84 4.46
CA LEU A 107 -13.20 25.34 4.74
C LEU A 107 -12.10 24.37 4.28
N ALA A 108 -12.31 23.06 4.38
CA ALA A 108 -11.36 22.06 3.91
C ALA A 108 -11.06 22.21 2.40
N PHE A 109 -12.07 22.53 1.58
CA PHE A 109 -11.90 22.71 0.14
C PHE A 109 -11.54 24.13 -0.32
N THR A 110 -11.80 25.13 0.52
CA THR A 110 -11.60 26.56 0.14
C THR A 110 -10.36 27.18 0.77
N ARG A 111 -9.74 26.52 1.74
CA ARG A 111 -8.50 26.96 2.38
C ARG A 111 -7.39 25.96 2.08
N PRO A 112 -6.12 26.41 2.04
CA PRO A 112 -5.00 25.48 1.96
C PRO A 112 -5.01 24.54 3.18
N PRO A 113 -4.38 23.36 3.08
CA PRO A 113 -4.13 22.51 4.24
C PRO A 113 -3.46 23.28 5.40
N ASP A 114 -3.73 22.90 6.63
CA ASP A 114 -3.09 23.50 7.81
C ASP A 114 -1.60 23.15 7.83
N PHE A 115 -0.79 24.19 7.96
CA PHE A 115 0.66 24.08 8.06
C PHE A 115 1.21 25.27 8.85
N ARG A 116 1.70 24.96 10.05
CA ARG A 116 2.20 25.89 11.05
C ARG A 116 3.68 25.61 11.29
N PRO A 117 4.58 26.20 10.49
CA PRO A 117 6.01 25.87 10.53
C PRO A 117 6.67 26.16 11.89
N GLY A 118 6.09 27.05 12.71
CA GLY A 118 6.58 27.39 14.05
C GLY A 118 6.45 26.26 15.09
N LEU A 119 5.69 25.19 14.82
CA LEU A 119 5.50 24.07 15.76
C LEU A 119 6.46 22.88 15.52
N GLY A 120 7.28 22.96 14.47
CA GLY A 120 8.11 21.86 13.97
C GLY A 120 7.34 20.95 13.01
N LEU A 121 8.06 20.27 12.11
CA LEU A 121 7.46 19.56 10.96
C LEU A 121 6.38 18.53 11.38
N LEU A 122 6.68 17.70 12.37
CA LEU A 122 5.81 16.59 12.83
C LEU A 122 4.68 17.03 13.77
N ARG A 123 4.54 18.34 14.00
CA ARG A 123 3.43 18.96 14.76
C ARG A 123 2.87 20.15 14.00
N SER A 124 3.10 20.21 12.70
CA SER A 124 2.84 21.42 11.91
C SER A 124 1.34 21.67 11.72
N ASP A 125 0.48 20.72 12.01
CA ASP A 125 -0.98 20.84 12.12
C ASP A 125 -1.46 20.92 13.58
N GLY A 126 -0.53 20.99 14.54
CA GLY A 126 -0.76 21.06 15.99
C GLY A 126 -1.19 19.75 16.66
N ASP A 127 -1.28 18.65 15.93
CA ASP A 127 -1.58 17.35 16.54
C ASP A 127 -0.34 16.78 17.26
N PRO A 128 -0.53 15.87 18.24
CA PRO A 128 0.59 15.23 18.92
C PRO A 128 1.45 14.43 17.95
N VAL A 129 2.79 14.51 18.08
CA VAL A 129 3.76 13.79 17.22
C VAL A 129 3.38 12.33 17.02
N ALA A 130 2.89 11.65 18.06
CA ALA A 130 2.50 10.24 17.99
C ALA A 130 1.37 9.98 16.98
N ILE A 131 0.42 10.90 16.80
CA ILE A 131 -0.66 10.76 15.82
C ILE A 131 -0.09 10.88 14.41
N ASN A 132 0.62 11.97 14.11
CA ASN A 132 1.19 12.22 12.78
C ASN A 132 2.24 11.19 12.40
N THR A 133 3.02 10.67 13.35
CA THR A 133 4.08 9.71 13.05
C THR A 133 3.61 8.27 13.07
N LEU A 134 3.06 7.81 14.20
CA LEU A 134 2.67 6.41 14.39
C LEU A 134 1.29 6.14 13.81
N GLY A 135 0.32 7.03 14.03
CA GLY A 135 -1.05 6.88 13.50
C GLY A 135 -1.06 6.91 11.98
N HIS A 136 -0.63 8.03 11.39
CA HIS A 136 -0.57 8.18 9.93
C HIS A 136 0.48 7.27 9.28
N GLY A 137 1.57 6.97 9.98
CA GLY A 137 2.54 5.97 9.54
C GLY A 137 1.92 4.58 9.43
N ALA A 138 1.22 4.12 10.47
CA ALA A 138 0.55 2.82 10.46
C ALA A 138 -0.59 2.78 9.43
N PHE A 139 -1.39 3.84 9.34
CA PHE A 139 -2.47 3.96 8.37
C PHE A 139 -1.97 3.85 6.92
N GLY A 140 -1.01 4.69 6.52
CA GLY A 140 -0.46 4.64 5.16
C GLY A 140 0.18 3.30 4.85
N SER A 141 0.85 2.71 5.84
CA SER A 141 1.50 1.41 5.74
C SER A 141 0.51 0.28 5.49
N GLU A 142 -0.66 0.32 6.13
CA GLU A 142 -1.73 -0.67 5.98
C GLU A 142 -2.31 -0.67 4.56
N ILE A 143 -2.69 0.51 4.06
CA ILE A 143 -3.27 0.67 2.72
C ILE A 143 -2.29 0.22 1.64
N TYR A 144 -1.02 0.65 1.77
CA TYR A 144 0.03 0.28 0.83
C TYR A 144 0.27 -1.22 0.82
N LEU A 145 0.42 -1.84 2.01
CA LEU A 145 0.70 -3.26 2.15
C LEU A 145 -0.37 -4.11 1.46
N ARG A 146 -1.65 -3.78 1.66
CA ARG A 146 -2.76 -4.55 1.05
C ARG A 146 -2.73 -4.52 -0.47
N ALA A 147 -2.47 -3.35 -1.06
CA ALA A 147 -2.32 -3.23 -2.51
C ALA A 147 -1.16 -4.10 -3.02
N ARG A 148 0.02 -4.04 -2.36
CA ARG A 148 1.18 -4.87 -2.74
C ARG A 148 0.91 -6.36 -2.63
N GLN A 149 0.21 -6.79 -1.58
CA GLN A 149 -0.18 -8.19 -1.39
C GLN A 149 -1.15 -8.68 -2.47
N CYS A 150 -1.97 -7.80 -3.06
CA CYS A 150 -2.82 -8.11 -4.20
C CYS A 150 -2.13 -7.96 -5.56
N GLY A 151 -0.79 -7.93 -5.59
CA GLY A 151 -0.01 -7.97 -6.82
C GLY A 151 0.22 -6.62 -7.49
N HIS A 152 -0.24 -5.51 -6.90
CA HIS A 152 0.02 -4.17 -7.43
C HIS A 152 1.45 -3.74 -7.19
N ASP A 153 2.04 -3.02 -8.15
CA ASP A 153 3.38 -2.45 -8.02
C ASP A 153 3.46 -1.32 -6.97
N ALA A 154 4.69 -0.92 -6.64
CA ALA A 154 4.96 0.11 -5.64
C ALA A 154 4.28 1.45 -5.97
N LEU A 155 4.31 1.87 -7.23
CA LEU A 155 3.73 3.15 -7.65
C LEU A 155 2.18 3.15 -7.59
N PRO A 156 1.46 2.14 -8.12
CA PRO A 156 0.01 2.03 -7.91
C PRO A 156 -0.38 1.92 -6.42
N ALA A 157 0.37 1.17 -5.61
CA ALA A 157 0.13 1.07 -4.16
C ALA A 157 0.32 2.43 -3.45
N LEU A 158 1.35 3.18 -3.84
CA LEU A 158 1.57 4.55 -3.36
C LEU A 158 0.42 5.48 -3.77
N ALA A 159 -0.03 5.39 -5.02
CA ALA A 159 -1.16 6.19 -5.53
C ALA A 159 -2.45 5.90 -4.75
N LEU A 160 -2.78 4.62 -4.51
CA LEU A 160 -3.92 4.25 -3.66
C LEU A 160 -3.77 4.86 -2.27
N THR A 161 -2.58 4.74 -1.66
CA THR A 161 -2.33 5.29 -0.32
C THR A 161 -2.50 6.80 -0.26
N ALA A 162 -2.04 7.53 -1.28
CA ALA A 162 -2.22 8.97 -1.38
C ALA A 162 -3.68 9.37 -1.55
N ILE A 163 -4.45 8.65 -2.38
CA ILE A 163 -5.89 8.88 -2.58
C ILE A 163 -6.65 8.63 -1.28
N VAL A 164 -6.36 7.52 -0.59
CA VAL A 164 -7.03 7.14 0.66
C VAL A 164 -6.67 8.11 1.78
N SER A 165 -5.40 8.55 1.88
CA SER A 165 -4.99 9.62 2.79
C SER A 165 -5.70 10.93 2.51
N THR A 166 -5.77 11.34 1.23
CA THR A 166 -6.50 12.56 0.85
C THR A 166 -7.98 12.45 1.20
N SER A 167 -8.58 11.27 1.01
CA SER A 167 -9.98 11.02 1.36
C SER A 167 -10.22 11.12 2.86
N TRP A 168 -9.30 10.61 3.69
CA TRP A 168 -9.35 10.80 5.14
C TRP A 168 -9.36 12.29 5.50
N GLU A 169 -8.35 13.03 5.06
CA GLU A 169 -8.17 14.45 5.39
C GLU A 169 -9.35 15.33 4.94
N TYR A 170 -9.80 15.15 3.70
CA TYR A 170 -10.80 16.05 3.11
C TYR A 170 -12.24 15.62 3.35
N LEU A 171 -12.53 14.31 3.40
CA LEU A 171 -13.91 13.82 3.43
C LEU A 171 -14.31 13.30 4.81
N VAL A 172 -13.38 12.66 5.52
CA VAL A 172 -13.68 12.00 6.81
C VAL A 172 -13.40 12.95 7.97
N GLU A 173 -12.27 13.65 7.94
CA GLU A 173 -11.82 14.59 8.96
C GLU A 173 -12.17 16.05 8.64
N GLY A 174 -12.25 16.41 7.36
CA GLY A 174 -12.64 17.74 6.88
C GLY A 174 -13.86 18.39 7.56
N PRO A 175 -14.91 17.64 7.96
CA PRO A 175 -16.01 18.18 8.75
C PRO A 175 -15.64 18.66 10.18
N TYR A 176 -14.50 18.25 10.72
CA TYR A 176 -14.08 18.53 12.10
C TYR A 176 -12.83 19.40 12.17
N LYS A 177 -11.88 19.21 11.25
CA LYS A 177 -10.60 19.94 11.20
C LYS A 177 -10.25 20.30 9.75
N ARG A 178 -9.38 21.30 9.58
CA ARG A 178 -8.78 21.58 8.27
C ARG A 178 -7.82 20.44 7.91
N PRO A 179 -7.75 20.01 6.63
CA PRO A 179 -6.80 19.00 6.17
C PRO A 179 -5.37 19.31 6.60
N SER A 180 -4.63 18.32 7.08
CA SER A 180 -3.24 18.46 7.51
C SER A 180 -2.28 18.37 6.35
N ALA A 181 -1.44 19.39 6.16
CA ALA A 181 -0.41 19.37 5.11
C ALA A 181 0.63 18.29 5.34
N ILE A 182 1.00 18.03 6.61
CA ILE A 182 2.00 17.02 6.94
C ILE A 182 1.44 15.62 6.72
N ASP A 183 0.18 15.37 7.07
CA ASP A 183 -0.40 14.03 6.96
C ASP A 183 -0.65 13.61 5.51
N LEU A 184 -1.00 14.57 4.63
CA LEU A 184 -1.06 14.37 3.18
C LEU A 184 0.26 13.92 2.56
N VAL A 185 1.40 14.20 3.21
CA VAL A 185 2.74 13.82 2.74
C VAL A 185 3.27 12.60 3.50
N TRP A 186 3.16 12.61 4.83
CA TRP A 186 3.70 11.59 5.71
C TRP A 186 3.01 10.25 5.52
N THR A 187 1.68 10.25 5.43
CA THR A 187 0.88 9.02 5.26
C THR A 187 1.31 8.25 4.00
N PRO A 188 1.28 8.82 2.78
CA PRO A 188 1.69 8.06 1.60
C PRO A 188 3.19 7.78 1.52
N LEU A 189 4.05 8.77 1.82
CA LEU A 189 5.49 8.61 1.59
C LEU A 189 6.17 7.80 2.68
N ILE A 190 5.94 8.14 3.94
CA ILE A 190 6.62 7.47 5.06
C ILE A 190 5.81 6.26 5.52
N GLY A 191 4.50 6.43 5.72
CA GLY A 191 3.61 5.32 6.05
C GLY A 191 3.58 4.28 4.94
N GLY A 192 3.16 4.68 3.74
CA GLY A 192 3.02 3.77 2.60
C GLY A 192 4.36 3.30 2.04
N LEU A 193 5.08 4.19 1.34
CA LEU A 193 6.25 3.79 0.57
C LEU A 193 7.40 3.27 1.44
N VAL A 194 7.67 3.86 2.61
CA VAL A 194 8.75 3.39 3.48
C VAL A 194 8.31 2.21 4.35
N PHE A 195 7.35 2.43 5.26
CA PHE A 195 6.96 1.38 6.21
C PHE A 195 6.13 0.26 5.56
N GLY A 196 5.21 0.59 4.66
CA GLY A 196 4.40 -0.39 3.91
C GLY A 196 5.26 -1.30 3.03
N GLU A 197 6.22 -0.76 2.28
CA GLU A 197 7.14 -1.58 1.47
C GLU A 197 8.06 -2.43 2.35
N ALA A 198 8.54 -1.90 3.49
CA ALA A 198 9.30 -2.68 4.46
C ALA A 198 8.49 -3.86 5.00
N ARG A 199 7.23 -3.64 5.41
CA ARG A 199 6.31 -4.70 5.83
C ARG A 199 6.07 -5.71 4.71
N PHE A 200 5.88 -5.27 3.47
CA PHE A 200 5.66 -6.15 2.32
C PHE A 200 6.86 -7.08 2.09
N ARG A 201 8.08 -6.52 2.13
CA ARG A 201 9.31 -7.31 1.97
C ARG A 201 9.49 -8.31 3.11
N LEU A 202 9.24 -7.90 4.36
CA LEU A 202 9.30 -8.80 5.52
C LEU A 202 8.24 -9.90 5.42
N TYR A 203 7.02 -9.56 5.00
CA TYR A 203 5.92 -10.50 4.80
C TYR A 203 6.29 -11.60 3.79
N ARG A 204 6.95 -11.22 2.68
CA ARG A 204 7.43 -12.18 1.66
C ARG A 204 8.66 -12.98 2.07
N ALA A 205 9.48 -12.44 2.97
CA ALA A 205 10.72 -13.08 3.41
C ALA A 205 10.50 -14.19 4.46
N THR A 206 9.30 -14.28 5.04
CA THR A 206 8.96 -15.24 6.09
C THR A 206 7.81 -16.15 5.69
N ASN A 207 7.86 -17.40 6.14
CA ASN A 207 6.75 -18.35 6.07
C ASN A 207 6.02 -18.52 7.41
N SER A 208 6.41 -17.74 8.44
CA SER A 208 5.81 -17.85 9.77
C SER A 208 4.44 -17.17 9.81
N ARG A 209 3.41 -17.96 10.11
CA ARG A 209 2.04 -17.46 10.31
C ARG A 209 1.96 -16.38 11.40
N VAL A 210 2.74 -16.52 12.47
CA VAL A 210 2.76 -15.53 13.57
C VAL A 210 3.29 -14.20 13.05
N PHE A 211 4.38 -14.22 12.28
CA PHE A 211 4.91 -12.98 11.69
C PHE A 211 3.95 -12.36 10.68
N HIS A 212 3.22 -13.17 9.90
CA HIS A 212 2.19 -12.63 9.00
C HIS A 212 1.07 -11.92 9.76
N VAL A 213 0.61 -12.46 10.90
CA VAL A 213 -0.40 -11.79 11.74
C VAL A 213 0.14 -10.51 12.36
N LEU A 214 1.39 -10.50 12.83
CA LEU A 214 2.01 -9.29 13.41
C LEU A 214 2.24 -8.19 12.37
N LEU A 215 2.65 -8.57 11.15
CA LEU A 215 2.92 -7.62 10.07
C LEU A 215 1.66 -7.14 9.37
N ASP A 216 0.57 -7.90 9.42
CA ASP A 216 -0.66 -7.64 8.68
C ASP A 216 -1.87 -8.24 9.42
N PRO A 217 -2.27 -7.65 10.57
CA PRO A 217 -3.34 -8.19 11.38
C PRO A 217 -4.68 -8.16 10.65
N PHE A 218 -5.04 -7.06 9.98
CA PHE A 218 -6.31 -6.94 9.27
C PHE A 218 -6.36 -7.81 8.02
N GLY A 219 -5.32 -7.77 7.17
CA GLY A 219 -5.26 -8.64 6.01
C GLY A 219 -5.24 -10.12 6.39
N SER A 220 -4.66 -10.49 7.53
CA SER A 220 -4.71 -11.88 8.04
C SER A 220 -6.12 -12.29 8.46
N LEU A 221 -6.86 -11.41 9.13
CA LEU A 221 -8.26 -11.65 9.48
C LEU A 221 -9.15 -11.75 8.22
N GLU A 222 -8.96 -10.84 7.26
CA GLU A 222 -9.69 -10.84 5.99
C GLU A 222 -9.44 -12.12 5.19
N ARG A 223 -8.19 -12.57 5.07
CA ARG A 223 -7.84 -13.83 4.40
C ARG A 223 -8.46 -15.03 5.10
N HIS A 224 -8.51 -15.02 6.44
CA HIS A 224 -9.19 -16.06 7.20
C HIS A 224 -10.71 -16.06 6.96
N ALA A 225 -11.30 -14.88 6.73
CA ALA A 225 -12.69 -14.71 6.34
C ALA A 225 -12.97 -14.99 4.86
N GLY A 226 -11.95 -15.40 4.07
CA GLY A 226 -12.09 -15.79 2.66
C GLY A 226 -11.81 -14.69 1.64
N ALA A 227 -11.31 -13.52 2.06
CA ALA A 227 -10.92 -12.46 1.12
C ALA A 227 -9.57 -12.79 0.44
N GLY A 228 -9.65 -13.26 -0.79
CA GLY A 228 -8.49 -13.47 -1.68
C GLY A 228 -8.29 -12.32 -2.65
N CYS A 229 -7.02 -11.99 -2.90
CA CYS A 229 -6.61 -11.42 -4.17
C CYS A 229 -6.50 -12.60 -5.16
#